data_AF-A0A1F8REQ1-F1
#
_entry.id   AF-A0A1F8REQ1-F1
#
_cell.length_a   1.000
_cell.length_b   1.000
_cell.length_c   1.000
_cell.angle_alpha   90.00
_cell.angle_beta   90.00
_cell.angle_gamma   90.00
#
_symmetry.space_group_name_H-M   'P 1'
#
loop_
_entity.id
_entity.type
_entity.pdbx_description
1 polymer ?
#
loop_
_entity_poly.entity_id
_entity_poly.type
_entity_poly.pdbx_seq_one_letter_code
_entity_poly.pdbx_strand_id
1 'polypeptide(L)'
;MPTTLRAAAFGLDAATATCAAFNLTYFLCRLARRREETAPRAVALFALALVSLGALGESLFLLASLTVLPASSPPATLPWILVRVLPLAGTAFVAALVLRRWLAAVISEDVRP
;
A
#
# COMPACT_ATOMS: atom_id res chain seq x y z
N MET A 1 -15.52 -16.86 17.17
CA MET A 1 -14.31 -16.63 16.34
C MET A 1 -13.14 -16.40 17.29
N PRO A 2 -12.01 -17.12 17.15
CA PRO A 2 -10.85 -16.89 18.02
C PRO A 2 -10.31 -15.47 17.78
N THR A 3 -10.05 -14.75 18.88
CA THR A 3 -9.59 -13.36 18.90
C THR A 3 -8.28 -13.14 18.12
N THR A 4 -7.46 -14.19 18.02
CA THR A 4 -6.18 -14.20 17.30
C THR A 4 -6.33 -14.01 15.80
N LEU A 5 -7.29 -14.67 15.15
CA LEU A 5 -7.51 -14.53 13.70
C LEU A 5 -8.03 -13.14 13.34
N ARG A 6 -8.84 -12.54 14.23
CA ARG A 6 -9.33 -11.17 14.05
C ARG A 6 -8.19 -10.15 14.17
N ALA A 7 -7.30 -10.34 15.14
CA ALA A 7 -6.11 -9.50 15.31
C ALA A 7 -5.15 -9.64 14.10
N ALA A 8 -4.97 -10.86 13.58
CA ALA A 8 -4.17 -11.10 12.38
C ALA A 8 -4.76 -10.40 11.15
N ALA A 9 -6.07 -10.50 10.93
CA ALA A 9 -6.76 -9.81 9.84
C ALA A 9 -6.59 -8.30 9.94
N PHE A 10 -6.80 -7.73 11.14
CA PHE A 10 -6.57 -6.31 11.40
C PHE A 10 -5.13 -5.89 11.10
N GLY A 11 -4.14 -6.66 11.57
CA GLY A 11 -2.73 -6.37 11.33
C GLY A 11 -2.37 -6.39 9.84
N LEU A 12 -2.88 -7.37 9.09
CA LEU A 12 -2.68 -7.47 7.65
C LEU A 12 -3.26 -6.27 6.90
N ASP A 13 -4.50 -5.88 7.21
CA ASP A 13 -5.15 -4.76 6.54
C ASP A 13 -4.51 -3.42 6.92
N ALA A 14 -4.08 -3.25 8.18
CA ALA A 14 -3.34 -2.09 8.63
C ALA A 14 -1.97 -1.97 7.95
N ALA A 15 -1.22 -3.07 7.85
CA ALA A 15 0.06 -3.08 7.14
C ALA A 15 -0.11 -2.78 5.65
N THR A 16 -1.10 -3.39 5.00
CA THR A 16 -1.41 -3.16 3.58
C THR A 16 -1.79 -1.70 3.34
N ALA A 17 -2.66 -1.13 4.17
CA ALA A 17 -3.03 0.27 4.10
C ALA A 17 -1.82 1.20 4.25
N THR A 18 -0.91 0.90 5.19
CA THR A 18 0.30 1.71 5.41
C THR A 18 1.22 1.68 4.19
N CYS A 19 1.49 0.49 3.64
CA CYS A 19 2.29 0.35 2.42
C CYS A 19 1.63 1.03 1.20
N ALA A 20 0.32 0.85 1.03
CA ALA A 20 -0.45 1.45 -0.04
C ALA A 20 -0.47 2.98 0.05
N ALA A 21 -0.61 3.55 1.24
CA ALA A 21 -0.55 4.99 1.47
C ALA A 21 0.83 5.57 1.15
N PHE A 22 1.91 4.88 1.54
CA PHE A 22 3.28 5.27 1.20
C PHE A 22 3.51 5.29 -0.31
N ASN A 23 3.11 4.21 -1.00
CA ASN A 23 3.20 4.09 -2.46
C ASN A 23 2.40 5.20 -3.16
N LEU A 24 1.15 5.40 -2.75
CA LEU A 24 0.25 6.41 -3.29
C LEU A 24 0.87 7.81 -3.17
N THR A 25 1.35 8.16 -1.98
CA THR A 25 1.99 9.46 -1.72
C THR A 25 3.19 9.65 -2.63
N TYR A 26 4.05 8.63 -2.76
CA TYR A 26 5.20 8.69 -3.64
C TYR A 26 4.82 8.92 -5.11
N PHE A 27 3.87 8.15 -5.64
CA PHE A 27 3.45 8.28 -7.04
C PHE A 27 2.78 9.61 -7.32
N LEU A 28 1.95 10.12 -6.40
CA LEU A 28 1.33 11.43 -6.52
C LEU A 28 2.37 12.56 -6.47
N CYS A 29 3.30 12.53 -5.51
CA CYS A 29 4.38 13.52 -5.44
C CYS A 29 5.23 13.51 -6.70
N ARG A 30 5.53 12.32 -7.23
CA ARG A 30 6.32 12.18 -8.46
C ARG A 30 5.56 12.70 -9.69
N LEU A 31 4.26 12.38 -9.79
CA LEU A 31 3.38 12.88 -10.85
C LEU A 31 3.14 14.39 -10.76
N ALA A 32 3.25 15.00 -9.58
CA ALA A 32 3.20 16.45 -9.41
C ALA A 32 4.52 17.12 -9.84
N ARG A 33 5.66 16.49 -9.56
CA ARG A 33 7.01 16.99 -9.87
C ARG A 33 7.44 16.71 -11.32
N ARG A 34 6.54 16.78 -12.32
CA ARG A 34 6.62 16.34 -13.75
C ARG A 34 7.86 16.71 -14.60
N ARG A 35 8.97 17.15 -14.04
CA ARG A 35 9.99 17.94 -14.72
C ARG A 35 10.54 17.30 -15.99
N GLU A 36 10.60 15.97 -16.13
CA GLU A 36 11.18 15.30 -17.31
C GLU A 36 10.61 13.89 -17.61
N GLU A 37 9.33 13.61 -17.27
CA GLU A 37 8.77 12.27 -17.51
C GLU A 37 8.07 12.15 -18.87
N THR A 38 8.50 11.16 -19.66
CA THR A 38 7.85 10.80 -20.92
C THR A 38 6.39 10.41 -20.68
N ALA A 39 5.49 10.72 -21.63
CA ALA A 39 4.08 10.37 -21.57
C ALA A 39 3.78 8.93 -21.08
N PRO A 40 4.46 7.86 -21.54
CA PRO A 40 4.23 6.51 -21.03
C PRO A 40 4.60 6.33 -19.55
N ARG A 41 5.61 7.03 -19.04
CA ARG A 41 5.98 6.97 -17.62
C ARG A 41 4.95 7.65 -16.73
N ALA A 42 4.42 8.79 -17.16
CA ALA A 42 3.37 9.48 -16.42
C ALA A 42 2.09 8.63 -16.32
N VAL A 43 1.71 7.93 -17.39
CA VAL A 43 0.57 6.98 -17.38
C VAL A 43 0.83 5.82 -16.42
N ALA A 44 2.03 5.24 -16.44
CA ALA A 44 2.39 4.16 -15.53
C ALA A 44 2.32 4.59 -14.05
N LEU A 45 2.84 5.78 -13.73
CA LEU A 45 2.78 6.33 -12.37
C LEU A 45 1.34 6.60 -11.92
N PHE A 46 0.52 7.12 -12.82
CA PHE A 46 -0.90 7.34 -12.54
C PHE A 46 -1.64 6.02 -12.30
N ALA A 47 -1.39 5.00 -13.14
CA ALA A 47 -1.96 3.67 -12.94
C ALA A 47 -1.53 3.06 -11.59
N LEU A 48 -0.25 3.17 -11.24
CA LEU A 48 0.27 2.71 -9.95
C LEU A 48 -0.33 3.48 -8.77
N ALA A 49 -0.59 4.77 -8.91
CA ALA A 49 -1.31 5.57 -7.92
C ALA A 49 -2.75 5.08 -7.75
N LEU A 50 -3.48 4.82 -8.84
CA LEU A 50 -4.84 4.28 -8.77
C LEU A 50 -4.90 2.90 -8.11
N VAL A 51 -3.96 2.00 -8.45
CA VAL A 51 -3.85 0.68 -7.81
C VAL A 51 -3.57 0.81 -6.32
N SER A 52 -2.67 1.72 -5.94
CA SER A 52 -2.34 1.98 -4.52
C SER A 52 -3.54 2.58 -3.78
N LEU A 53 -4.30 3.47 -4.42
CA LEU A 53 -5.52 4.04 -3.86
C LEU A 53 -6.61 2.97 -3.67
N GLY A 54 -6.77 2.06 -4.63
CA GLY A 54 -7.69 0.93 -4.52
C GLY A 54 -7.34 0.01 -3.36
N ALA A 55 -6.08 -0.38 -3.24
CA ALA A 55 -5.59 -1.22 -2.13
C ALA A 55 -5.76 -0.53 -0.76
N LEU A 56 -5.54 0.79 -0.70
CA LEU A 56 -5.76 1.59 0.50
C LEU A 56 -7.25 1.62 0.88
N GLY A 57 -8.12 1.93 -0.08
CA GLY A 57 -9.57 2.01 0.13
C GLY A 57 -10.16 0.68 0.59
N GLU A 58 -9.79 -0.43 -0.06
CA GLU A 58 -10.23 -1.77 0.32
C GLU A 58 -9.78 -2.11 1.75
N SER A 59 -8.51 -1.84 2.09
CA SER A 59 -7.96 -2.16 3.41
C SER A 59 -8.60 -1.30 4.52
N LEU A 60 -8.84 -0.01 4.27
CA LEU A 60 -9.55 0.88 5.20
C LEU A 60 -11.01 0.44 5.39
N PHE A 61 -11.69 0.03 4.32
CA PHE A 61 -13.05 -0.49 4.40
C PHE A 61 -13.11 -1.74 5.29
N LEU A 62 -12.18 -2.68 5.11
CA LEU A 62 -12.10 -3.89 5.92
C LEU A 62 -11.77 -3.57 7.39
N LEU A 63 -10.83 -2.67 7.65
CA LEU A 63 -10.53 -2.20 9.01
C LEU A 63 -11.76 -1.55 9.67
N ALA A 64 -12.49 -0.71 8.93
CA ALA A 64 -13.72 -0.09 9.41
C ALA A 64 -14.80 -1.14 9.69
N SER A 65 -14.94 -2.15 8.82
CA SER A 65 -15.89 -3.25 9.04
C SER A 65 -15.56 -4.07 10.30
N LEU A 66 -14.26 -4.26 10.60
CA LEU A 66 -13.81 -5.01 11.77
C LEU A 66 -13.99 -4.23 13.08
N THR A 67 -13.90 -2.90 13.04
CA THR A 67 -13.93 -2.02 14.22
C THR A 67 -15.30 -1.41 14.50
N VAL A 68 -16.06 -1.01 13.47
CA VAL A 68 -17.33 -0.26 13.62
C VAL A 68 -18.55 -1.17 13.62
N LEU A 69 -18.58 -2.23 12.79
CA LEU A 69 -19.70 -3.18 12.73
C LEU A 69 -19.20 -4.63 12.89
N PRO A 70 -18.80 -5.04 14.11
CA PRO A 70 -18.21 -6.35 14.34
C PRO A 70 -19.16 -7.53 14.08
N ALA A 71 -20.47 -7.28 13.98
CA ALA A 71 -21.50 -8.28 13.69
C ALA A 71 -21.71 -8.51 12.18
N SER A 72 -21.37 -7.55 11.32
CA SER A 72 -21.42 -7.67 9.85
C SER A 72 -20.03 -7.76 9.20
N SER A 73 -18.98 -7.82 10.01
CA SER A 73 -17.62 -7.98 9.53
C SER A 73 -17.46 -9.31 8.76
N PRO A 74 -16.72 -9.31 7.64
CA PRO A 74 -16.46 -10.54 6.89
C PRO A 74 -15.78 -11.59 7.78
N PRO A 75 -16.01 -12.89 7.49
CA PRO A 75 -15.49 -13.96 8.32
C PRO A 75 -13.95 -13.96 8.29
N ALA A 76 -13.32 -13.60 9.42
CA ALA A 76 -11.86 -13.65 9.63
C ALA A 76 -11.38 -15.11 9.74
N THR A 77 -11.52 -15.85 8.64
CA THR A 77 -11.14 -17.26 8.51
C THR A 77 -9.73 -17.37 7.97
N LEU A 78 -9.11 -18.54 8.17
CA LEU A 78 -7.74 -18.80 7.71
C LEU A 78 -7.60 -18.66 6.18
N PRO A 79 -8.53 -19.14 5.33
CA PRO A 79 -8.49 -18.90 3.88
C PRO A 79 -8.56 -17.41 3.52
N TRP A 80 -9.40 -16.64 4.23
CA TRP A 80 -9.50 -15.19 4.02
C TRP A 80 -8.17 -14.49 4.31
N ILE A 81 -7.56 -14.81 5.45
CA ILE A 81 -6.25 -14.27 5.85
C ILE A 81 -5.18 -14.58 4.80
N LEU A 82 -5.13 -15.82 4.29
CA LEU A 82 -4.16 -16.21 3.25
C LEU A 82 -4.33 -15.41 1.97
N VAL A 83 -5.57 -15.16 1.53
CA VAL A 83 -5.84 -14.33 0.34
C VAL A 83 -5.35 -12.89 0.55
N ARG A 84 -5.49 -12.35 1.77
CA ARG A 84 -5.06 -10.98 2.12
C ARG A 84 -3.53 -10.81 2.21
N VAL A 85 -2.76 -11.90 2.30
CA VAL A 85 -1.29 -11.83 2.23
C VAL A 85 -0.82 -11.35 0.86
N LEU A 86 -1.56 -11.64 -0.22
CA LEU A 86 -1.16 -11.27 -1.58
C LEU A 86 -1.18 -9.74 -1.81
N PRO A 87 -2.26 -9.00 -1.48
CA PRO A 87 -2.24 -7.52 -1.48
C PRO A 87 -1.14 -6.92 -0.61
N LEU A 88 -0.88 -7.50 0.56
CA LEU A 88 0.21 -7.06 1.43
C LEU A 88 1.56 -7.24 0.74
N ALA A 89 1.85 -8.43 0.22
CA ALA A 89 3.12 -8.72 -0.45
C ALA A 89 3.34 -7.78 -1.64
N GLY A 90 2.31 -7.53 -2.44
CA GLY A 90 2.38 -6.61 -3.58
C GLY A 90 2.66 -5.16 -3.15
N THR A 91 1.90 -4.63 -2.19
CA THR A 91 2.07 -3.25 -1.72
C THR A 91 3.40 -3.06 -0.98
N ALA A 92 3.82 -4.04 -0.17
CA ALA A 92 5.10 -4.03 0.53
C ALA A 92 6.29 -4.11 -0.44
N PHE A 93 6.21 -4.94 -1.48
CA PHE A 93 7.24 -5.03 -2.51
C PHE A 93 7.42 -3.69 -3.24
N VAL A 94 6.32 -3.06 -3.66
CA VAL A 94 6.37 -1.73 -4.29
C VAL A 94 6.93 -0.69 -3.32
N ALA A 95 6.54 -0.73 -2.04
CA ALA A 95 7.05 0.17 -1.01
C ALA A 95 8.56 0.01 -0.82
N ALA A 96 9.06 -1.22 -0.80
CA ALA A 96 10.49 -1.50 -0.72
C ALA A 96 11.25 -0.96 -1.95
N LEU A 97 10.69 -1.09 -3.16
CA LEU A 97 11.28 -0.51 -4.38
C LEU A 97 11.30 1.02 -4.34
N VAL A 98 10.22 1.64 -3.86
CA VAL A 98 10.12 3.09 -3.68
C VAL A 98 11.16 3.57 -2.66
N LEU A 99 11.25 2.91 -1.51
CA LEU A 99 12.22 3.23 -0.46
C LEU A 99 13.65 3.09 -0.98
N ARG A 100 13.97 1.98 -1.67
CA ARG A 100 15.29 1.78 -2.29
C ARG A 100 15.63 2.89 -3.27
N ARG A 101 14.66 3.31 -4.10
CA ARG A 101 14.86 4.42 -5.04
C ARG A 101 15.08 5.74 -4.32
N TRP A 102 14.35 5.99 -3.24
CA TRP A 102 14.50 7.20 -2.44
C TRP A 102 15.88 7.27 -1.77
N LEU A 103 16.31 6.17 -1.14
CA LEU A 103 17.65 6.05 -0.54
C LEU A 103 18.76 6.25 -1.58
N ALA A 104 18.63 5.67 -2.77
CA ALA A 104 19.61 5.87 -3.84
C ALA A 104 19.69 7.33 -4.30
N ALA A 105 18.58 8.06 -4.30
CA ALA A 105 18.56 9.47 -4.65
C ALA A 105 19.26 10.32 -3.58
N VAL A 106 18.95 10.08 -2.30
CA VAL A 106 19.58 10.79 -1.16
C VAL A 106 21.09 10.57 -1.12
N ILE A 107 21.55 9.31 -1.23
CA ILE A 107 22.98 8.99 -1.25
C ILE A 107 23.68 9.67 -2.45
N SER A 108 23.00 9.77 -3.60
CA SER A 108 23.57 10.45 -4.77
C SER A 108 23.65 11.97 -4.63
N GLU A 109 22.85 12.59 -3.76
CA GLU A 109 22.92 14.03 -3.48
C GLU A 109 24.08 14.35 -2.52
N ASP A 110 24.34 13.49 -1.52
CA ASP A 110 25.48 13.64 -0.58
C ASP A 110 26.86 13.51 -1.25
N VAL A 111 26.93 12.87 -2.43
CA VAL A 111 28.19 12.63 -3.15
C VAL A 111 28.51 13.72 -4.18
N ARG A 112 27.62 14.70 -4.42
CA ARG A 112 27.93 15.84 -5.30
C ARG A 112 28.73 16.90 -4.53
N PRO A 113 29.98 17.21 -4.96
CA PRO A 113 30.82 18.23 -4.33
C PRO A 113 30.31 19.66 -4.56
#